data_AF-A0A495VI52-F1
#
_entry.id   AF-A0A495VI52-F1
#
_cell.length_a   1.000
_cell.length_b   1.000
_cell.length_c   1.000
_cell.angle_alpha   90.00
_cell.angle_beta   90.00
_cell.angle_gamma   90.00
#
_symmetry.space_group_name_H-M   'P 1'
#
loop_
_entity.id
_entity.type
_entity.pdbx_description
1 polymer ?
#
loop_
_entity_poly.entity_id
_entity_poly.type
_entity_poly.pdbx_seq_one_letter_code
_entity_poly.pdbx_strand_id
1 'polypeptide(L)'
;MPQDPLPIPLTDLRRRVNVARNLIRTLLTELVGPVELAFDFYREWNGCWRVRVEIKDPINARLEFTLMDTPAGGMLALPRPLPERWRLETGIPATDGTRWTLDTDGHLTPFAPPNAKSL
;
A
#
# COMPACT_ATOMS: atom_id res chain seq x y z
N MET A 1 4.91 6.80 25.66
CA MET A 1 5.37 5.87 24.61
C MET A 1 5.86 6.72 23.45
N PRO A 2 7.10 6.58 22.96
CA PRO A 2 7.47 7.22 21.70
C PRO A 2 6.56 6.66 20.60
N GLN A 3 5.96 7.53 19.80
CA GLN A 3 5.18 7.12 18.64
C GLN A 3 6.15 6.51 17.63
N ASP A 4 5.88 5.29 17.14
CA ASP A 4 6.67 4.72 16.06
C ASP A 4 6.62 5.67 14.86
N PRO A 5 7.75 5.94 14.19
CA PRO A 5 7.78 6.81 13.04
C PRO A 5 6.78 6.34 11.98
N LEU A 6 6.07 7.28 11.36
CA LEU A 6 5.09 6.97 10.31
C LEU A 6 5.78 6.85 8.95
N PRO A 7 5.23 6.05 8.02
CA PRO A 7 5.65 6.07 6.64
C PRO A 7 5.51 7.47 6.04
N ILE A 8 6.48 7.85 5.20
CA ILE A 8 6.52 9.16 4.55
C ILE A 8 6.38 9.01 3.03
N PRO A 9 5.92 10.03 2.30
CA PRO A 9 5.85 9.98 0.84
C PRO A 9 7.18 9.58 0.20
N LEU A 10 7.16 8.60 -0.70
CA LEU A 10 8.32 8.23 -1.51
C LEU A 10 8.59 9.34 -2.55
N THR A 11 9.82 9.86 -2.57
CA THR A 11 10.22 10.96 -3.48
C THR A 11 11.19 10.53 -4.59
N ASP A 12 11.96 9.46 -4.39
CA ASP A 12 12.84 8.87 -5.42
C ASP A 12 12.47 7.41 -5.74
N LEU A 13 11.88 7.23 -6.93
CA LEU A 13 11.43 5.93 -7.42
C LEU A 13 12.45 5.24 -8.34
N ARG A 14 13.51 5.91 -8.79
CA ARG A 14 14.34 5.49 -9.95
C ARG A 14 14.85 4.04 -9.87
N ARG A 15 15.23 3.57 -8.68
CA ARG A 15 15.74 2.21 -8.46
C ARG A 15 14.71 1.25 -7.85
N ARG A 16 13.48 1.71 -7.64
CA ARG A 16 12.45 1.02 -6.86
C ARG A 16 11.14 0.77 -7.62
N VAL A 17 11.08 1.11 -8.91
CA VAL A 17 9.91 0.83 -9.78
C VAL A 17 9.50 -0.64 -9.72
N ASN A 18 10.45 -1.57 -9.83
CA ASN A 18 10.15 -3.00 -9.81
C ASN A 18 9.71 -3.48 -8.42
N VAL A 19 10.22 -2.86 -7.35
CA VAL A 19 9.75 -3.11 -5.99
C VAL A 19 8.28 -2.70 -5.85
N ALA A 20 7.91 -1.52 -6.36
CA ALA A 20 6.53 -1.05 -6.35
C ALA A 20 5.59 -1.97 -7.16
N ARG A 21 5.99 -2.36 -8.38
CA ARG A 21 5.21 -3.28 -9.23
C ARG A 21 4.98 -4.63 -8.54
N ASN A 22 6.03 -5.20 -7.95
CA ASN A 22 5.94 -6.50 -7.28
C ASN A 22 5.07 -6.40 -6.02
N LEU A 23 5.26 -5.37 -5.20
CA LEU A 23 4.43 -5.11 -4.02
C LEU A 23 2.96 -5.00 -4.40
N ILE A 24 2.62 -4.15 -5.38
CA ILE A 24 1.22 -3.95 -5.79
C ILE A 24 0.64 -5.22 -6.43
N ARG A 25 1.43 -5.97 -7.20
CA ARG A 25 1.00 -7.26 -7.75
C ARG A 25 0.65 -8.24 -6.63
N THR A 26 1.51 -8.38 -5.62
CA THR A 26 1.23 -9.25 -4.46
C THR A 26 -0.04 -8.81 -3.74
N LEU A 27 -0.16 -7.52 -3.44
CA LEU A 27 -1.35 -6.94 -2.80
C LEU A 27 -2.64 -7.30 -3.57
N LEU A 28 -2.68 -6.99 -4.86
CA LEU A 28 -3.87 -7.25 -5.68
C LEU A 28 -4.13 -8.76 -5.83
N THR A 29 -3.08 -9.58 -5.90
CA THR A 29 -3.23 -11.04 -5.98
C THR A 29 -3.84 -11.62 -4.71
N GLU A 30 -3.48 -11.10 -3.53
CA GLU A 30 -4.11 -11.49 -2.26
C GLU A 30 -5.59 -11.08 -2.17
N LEU A 31 -5.94 -9.94 -2.79
CA LEU A 31 -7.29 -9.40 -2.74
C LEU A 31 -8.25 -10.07 -3.73
N VAL A 32 -7.81 -10.26 -4.98
CA VAL A 32 -8.69 -10.67 -6.09
C VAL A 32 -8.18 -11.88 -6.87
N GLY A 33 -7.08 -12.51 -6.44
CA GLY A 33 -6.45 -13.61 -7.16
C GLY A 33 -5.55 -13.15 -8.31
N PRO A 34 -4.94 -14.09 -9.05
CA PRO A 34 -4.03 -13.77 -10.16
C PRO A 34 -4.74 -13.00 -11.27
N VAL A 35 -4.23 -11.81 -11.59
CA VAL A 35 -4.78 -10.91 -12.60
C VAL A 35 -3.68 -10.26 -13.44
N GLU A 36 -4.01 -9.90 -14.68
CA GLU A 36 -3.13 -9.07 -15.50
C GLU A 36 -3.24 -7.60 -15.09
N LEU A 37 -2.09 -6.95 -14.95
CA LEU A 37 -1.97 -5.58 -14.41
C LEU A 37 -1.18 -4.70 -15.37
N ALA A 38 -1.70 -3.51 -15.66
CA ALA A 38 -0.96 -2.41 -16.29
C ALA A 38 -0.68 -1.32 -15.26
N PHE A 39 0.51 -0.69 -15.33
CA PHE A 39 1.00 0.25 -14.31
C PHE A 39 1.43 1.57 -14.95
N ASP A 40 0.80 2.65 -14.51
CA ASP A 40 1.18 4.02 -14.86
C ASP A 40 1.69 4.76 -13.63
N PHE A 41 2.94 5.19 -13.68
CA PHE A 41 3.59 5.93 -12.61
C PHE A 41 3.57 7.42 -12.92
N TYR A 42 3.14 8.23 -11.97
CA TYR A 42 3.14 9.68 -12.10
C TYR A 42 3.56 10.36 -10.80
N ARG A 43 4.22 11.49 -10.94
CA ARG A 43 4.69 12.32 -9.84
C ARG A 43 3.65 13.39 -9.54
N GLU A 44 3.23 13.50 -8.29
CA GLU A 44 2.36 14.57 -7.82
C GLU A 44 3.14 15.86 -7.58
N TRP A 45 2.40 16.98 -7.51
CA TRP A 45 2.97 18.32 -7.28
C TRP A 45 3.73 18.42 -5.94
N ASN A 46 3.31 17.67 -4.92
CA ASN A 46 3.97 17.58 -3.61
C ASN A 46 5.24 16.70 -3.64
N GLY A 47 5.61 16.16 -4.80
CA GLY A 47 6.77 15.30 -5.00
C GLY A 47 6.55 13.82 -4.69
N CYS A 48 5.35 13.42 -4.24
CA CYS A 48 5.00 12.03 -4.00
C CYS A 48 4.79 11.25 -5.30
N TRP A 49 5.12 9.96 -5.29
CA TRP A 49 4.79 9.07 -6.40
C TRP A 49 3.44 8.40 -6.22
N ARG A 50 2.64 8.44 -7.28
CA ARG A 50 1.43 7.65 -7.43
C ARG A 50 1.58 6.63 -8.54
N VAL A 51 0.85 5.53 -8.36
CA VAL A 51 0.74 4.46 -9.34
C VAL A 51 -0.73 4.24 -9.61
N ARG A 52 -1.15 4.41 -10.86
CA ARG A 52 -2.45 3.93 -11.32
C ARG A 52 -2.26 2.52 -11.84
N VAL A 53 -3.11 1.62 -11.37
CA VAL A 53 -3.10 0.22 -11.78
C VAL A 53 -4.44 -0.12 -12.41
N GLU A 54 -4.38 -0.54 -13.66
CA GLU A 54 -5.52 -1.13 -14.36
C GLU A 54 -5.47 -2.63 -14.17
N ILE A 55 -6.57 -3.18 -13.65
CA ILE A 55 -6.79 -4.61 -13.46
C ILE A 55 -7.63 -5.06 -14.65
N LYS A 56 -7.01 -5.84 -15.54
CA LYS A 56 -7.66 -6.33 -16.76
C LYS A 56 -8.61 -7.50 -16.45
N ASP A 57 -9.16 -8.11 -17.49
CA ASP A 57 -10.13 -9.21 -17.41
C ASP A 57 -9.79 -10.24 -16.31
N PRO A 58 -10.81 -10.74 -15.57
CA PRO A 58 -12.25 -10.49 -15.75
C PRO A 58 -12.81 -9.29 -14.96
N ILE A 59 -11.98 -8.62 -14.15
CA ILE A 59 -12.46 -7.62 -13.17
C ILE A 59 -12.73 -6.27 -13.83
N ASN A 60 -11.86 -5.87 -14.78
CA ASN A 60 -11.95 -4.59 -15.49
C ASN A 60 -12.13 -3.40 -14.54
N ALA A 61 -11.17 -3.23 -13.63
CA ALA A 61 -11.19 -2.21 -12.60
C ALA A 61 -9.92 -1.37 -12.59
N ARG A 62 -9.94 -0.28 -11.83
CA ARG A 62 -8.80 0.59 -11.63
C ARG A 62 -8.62 0.90 -10.16
N LEU A 63 -7.40 0.80 -9.67
CA LEU A 63 -7.02 1.21 -8.32
C LEU A 63 -5.75 2.04 -8.36
N GLU A 64 -5.69 3.07 -7.52
CA GLU A 64 -4.51 3.94 -7.43
C GLU A 64 -3.81 3.74 -6.10
N PHE A 65 -2.50 3.90 -6.10
CA PHE A 65 -1.65 3.72 -4.93
C PHE A 65 -0.76 4.95 -4.74
N THR A 66 -0.62 5.38 -3.49
CA THR A 66 0.43 6.33 -3.06
C THR A 66 1.62 5.53 -2.56
N LEU A 67 2.82 5.80 -3.09
CA LEU A 67 4.04 5.13 -2.64
C LEU A 67 4.65 5.86 -1.45
N MET A 68 5.01 5.10 -0.43
CA MET A 68 5.57 5.62 0.81
C MET A 68 6.81 4.82 1.22
N ASP A 69 7.78 5.52 1.80
CA ASP A 69 8.91 4.94 2.53
C ASP A 69 8.46 4.57 3.93
N THR A 70 8.68 3.32 4.33
CA THR A 70 8.50 2.95 5.73
C THR A 70 9.74 3.36 6.54
N PRO A 71 9.62 3.50 7.87
CA PRO A 71 10.76 3.89 8.71
C PRO A 71 11.95 2.93 8.66
N ALA A 72 11.71 1.65 8.38
CA ALA A 72 12.75 0.64 8.24
C ALA A 72 13.37 0.59 6.83
N GLY A 73 13.04 1.54 5.94
CA GLY A 73 13.54 1.60 4.56
C GLY A 73 12.78 0.71 3.56
N GLY A 74 11.64 0.15 3.98
CA GLY A 74 10.73 -0.59 3.11
C GLY A 74 9.84 0.33 2.26
N MET A 75 8.94 -0.27 1.51
CA MET A 75 7.94 0.41 0.71
C MET A 75 6.54 0.01 1.13
N LEU A 76 5.67 1.00 1.27
CA LEU A 76 4.23 0.83 1.40
C LEU A 76 3.55 1.39 0.14
N ALA A 77 2.62 0.63 -0.43
CA ALA A 77 1.73 1.09 -1.49
C ALA A 77 0.33 1.30 -0.90
N LEU A 78 0.03 2.52 -0.49
CA LEU A 78 -1.25 2.88 0.15
C LEU A 78 -2.35 3.03 -0.91
N PRO A 79 -3.35 2.14 -0.97
CA PRO A 79 -4.42 2.18 -1.96
C PRO A 79 -5.40 3.33 -1.75
N ARG A 80 -6.00 3.81 -2.84
CA ARG A 80 -7.02 4.85 -2.87
C ARG A 80 -8.13 4.45 -3.87
N PRO A 81 -9.38 4.21 -3.42
CA PRO A 81 -9.79 4.11 -2.01
C PRO A 81 -9.14 2.90 -1.32
N LEU A 82 -9.12 2.88 0.03
CA LEU A 82 -8.65 1.72 0.80
C LEU A 82 -9.77 0.65 0.88
N PRO A 83 -9.57 -0.55 0.30
CA PRO A 83 -10.45 -1.71 0.48
C PRO A 83 -10.72 -2.03 1.96
N GLU A 84 -11.98 -2.37 2.26
CA GLU A 84 -12.43 -2.65 3.63
C GLU A 84 -11.71 -3.84 4.26
N ARG A 85 -11.43 -4.89 3.48
CA ARG A 85 -10.68 -6.07 3.93
C ARG A 85 -9.29 -5.71 4.48
N TRP A 86 -8.56 -4.81 3.81
CA TRP A 86 -7.28 -4.32 4.32
C TRP A 86 -7.47 -3.38 5.51
N ARG A 87 -8.57 -2.62 5.56
CA ARG A 87 -8.85 -1.75 6.70
C ARG A 87 -9.07 -2.54 8.00
N LEU A 88 -9.87 -3.61 7.94
CA LEU A 88 -10.41 -4.29 9.12
C LEU A 88 -9.72 -5.62 9.47
N GLU A 89 -9.27 -6.39 8.47
CA GLU A 89 -8.90 -7.79 8.69
C GLU A 89 -7.40 -8.05 8.57
N THR A 90 -6.75 -7.44 7.60
CA THR A 90 -5.40 -7.86 7.18
C THR A 90 -4.35 -6.76 7.22
N GLY A 91 -4.72 -5.49 7.14
CA GLY A 91 -3.77 -4.41 6.92
C GLY A 91 -3.14 -4.45 5.52
N ILE A 92 -2.52 -3.34 5.15
CA ILE A 92 -1.73 -3.19 3.93
C ILE A 92 -0.29 -3.61 4.25
N PRO A 93 0.20 -4.75 3.72
CA PRO A 93 1.59 -5.14 3.92
C PRO A 93 2.56 -4.18 3.20
N ALA A 94 3.68 -3.92 3.87
CA ALA A 94 4.84 -3.25 3.31
C ALA A 94 5.99 -4.25 3.07
N THR A 95 7.00 -3.86 2.29
CA THR A 95 8.12 -4.76 1.94
C THR A 95 9.08 -5.05 3.08
N ASP A 96 8.98 -4.35 4.21
CA ASP A 96 9.78 -4.57 5.43
C ASP A 96 9.08 -5.51 6.43
N GLY A 97 7.94 -6.09 6.05
CA GLY A 97 7.14 -6.98 6.91
C GLY A 97 6.16 -6.25 7.83
N THR A 98 6.21 -4.92 7.90
CA THR A 98 5.20 -4.15 8.65
C THR A 98 3.86 -4.15 7.92
N ARG A 99 2.77 -3.91 8.68
CA ARG A 99 1.42 -3.77 8.14
C ARG A 99 0.80 -2.47 8.63
N TRP A 100 0.09 -1.79 7.74
CA TRP A 100 -0.47 -0.46 7.99
C TRP A 100 -1.95 -0.40 7.64
N THR A 101 -2.70 0.49 8.27
CA THR A 101 -4.11 0.75 7.93
C THR A 101 -4.42 2.23 8.11
N LEU A 102 -5.64 2.63 7.76
CA LEU A 102 -6.17 3.96 8.08
C LEU A 102 -7.15 3.83 9.25
N ASP A 103 -7.05 4.74 10.22
CA ASP A 103 -8.06 4.89 11.26
C ASP A 103 -9.37 5.51 10.72
N THR A 104 -10.34 5.74 11.59
CA THR A 104 -11.65 6.33 11.24
C THR A 104 -11.54 7.76 10.70
N ASP A 105 -10.48 8.48 11.05
CA ASP A 105 -10.21 9.84 10.60
C ASP A 105 -9.37 9.87 9.32
N GLY A 106 -8.94 8.71 8.83
CA GLY A 106 -8.12 8.56 7.64
C GLY A 106 -6.62 8.75 7.89
N HIS A 107 -6.16 8.73 9.15
CA HIS A 107 -4.74 8.77 9.46
C HIS A 107 -4.10 7.39 9.33
N LEU A 108 -2.89 7.36 8.79
CA LEU A 108 -2.09 6.15 8.67
C LEU A 108 -1.59 5.71 10.05
N THR A 109 -1.87 4.45 10.39
CA THR A 109 -1.53 3.84 11.69
C THR A 109 -1.05 2.41 11.50
N PRO A 110 -0.19 1.87 12.38
CA PRO A 110 0.16 0.45 12.35
C PRO A 110 -1.10 -0.43 12.44
N PHE A 111 -1.14 -1.49 11.65
CA PHE A 111 -2.25 -2.45 11.69
C PHE A 111 -2.05 -3.42 12.87
N ALA A 112 -3.00 -3.40 13.82
CA ALA A 112 -3.12 -4.40 14.85
C ALA A 112 -4.29 -5.34 14.51
N PRO A 113 -4.07 -6.63 14.21
CA PRO A 113 -5.15 -7.54 13.91
C PRO A 113 -6.13 -7.64 15.11
N PRO A 114 -7.43 -7.84 14.87
CA PRO A 114 -8.45 -7.89 15.93
C PRO A 114 -8.11 -8.88 17.08
N ASN A 115 -7.39 -9.95 16.76
CA ASN A 115 -6.99 -11.00 17.71
C ASN A 115 -5.65 -10.75 18.41
N ALA A 116 -4.97 -9.62 18.20
CA ALA A 116 -3.72 -9.30 18.90
C ALA A 116 -3.92 -8.86 20.37
N LYS A 117 -5.17 -8.76 20.83
CA LYS A 117 -5.52 -8.64 22.25
C LYS A 117 -5.89 -10.02 22.81
N SER A 118 -4.88 -10.82 23.16
CA SER A 118 -4.88 -11.79 24.27
C SER A 118 -3.67 -12.70 24.10
N LEU A 119 -2.61 -12.41 24.85
CA LEU A 119 -1.69 -13.37 25.49
C LEU A 119 -0.92 -12.61 26.57
#